data_AF-T0ICS6-F1
#
_entry.id   AF-T0ICS6-F1
#
_cell.length_a   1.000
_cell.length_b   1.000
_cell.length_c   1.000
_cell.angle_alpha   90.00
_cell.angle_beta   90.00
_cell.angle_gamma   90.00
#
_symmetry.space_group_name_H-M   'P 1'
#
loop_
_entity.id
_entity.type
_entity.pdbx_description
1 polymer ?
#
loop_
_entity_poly.entity_id
_entity_poly.type
_entity_poly.pdbx_seq_one_letter_code
_entity_poly.pdbx_strand_id
1 'polypeptide(L)'
;MTAGDSAFASGPAFPYIGGMAIFPRPVSPKSAMSDLWSYFRENRPHKWPLLGLSVAFTWVIIWAFIVDANTNTMPTRNQIFYVQSWDANRTDAAIILQQKIDLAKREAAIQKRQREMQGVADIFGIDWKKDEARNTARRKEALKQINAQLDQRLAKAEATEKSAPAPTQSGAVQP
;
A
#
# COMPACT_ATOMS: atom_id res chain seq x y z
N MET A 1 -49.55 55.35 79.61
CA MET A 1 -50.57 55.37 78.53
C MET A 1 -49.88 55.99 77.31
N THR A 2 -49.91 55.29 76.16
CA THR A 2 -49.40 55.66 74.81
C THR A 2 -47.90 55.88 74.67
N ALA A 3 -47.17 55.41 73.66
CA ALA A 3 -47.39 54.50 72.54
C ALA A 3 -45.98 54.10 72.06
N GLY A 4 -45.76 52.83 71.71
CA GLY A 4 -44.47 52.37 71.20
C GLY A 4 -44.30 52.77 69.74
N ASP A 5 -43.22 53.49 69.46
CA ASP A 5 -42.76 53.75 68.09
C ASP A 5 -41.87 52.59 67.64
N SER A 6 -42.47 51.65 66.92
CA SER A 6 -41.75 50.61 66.19
C SER A 6 -41.25 51.17 64.86
N ALA A 7 -39.99 51.59 64.84
CA ALA A 7 -39.28 51.93 63.62
C ALA A 7 -39.02 50.66 62.80
N PHE A 8 -39.86 50.44 61.78
CA PHE A 8 -39.62 49.40 60.77
C PHE A 8 -38.42 49.80 59.89
N ALA A 9 -37.32 49.05 60.01
CA ALA A 9 -36.17 49.17 59.12
C ALA A 9 -36.55 48.70 57.70
N SER A 10 -36.72 49.64 56.78
CA SER A 10 -36.78 49.35 55.34
C SER A 10 -35.36 49.38 54.77
N GLY A 11 -34.72 48.22 54.72
CA GLY A 11 -33.49 48.03 53.94
C GLY A 11 -33.82 47.75 52.47
N PRO A 12 -32.96 48.11 51.51
CA PRO A 12 -33.21 47.82 50.09
C PRO A 12 -33.31 46.31 49.88
N ALA A 13 -34.42 45.86 49.30
CA ALA A 13 -34.59 44.47 48.89
C ALA A 13 -33.63 44.16 47.75
N PHE A 14 -32.56 43.41 48.04
CA PHE A 14 -31.71 42.84 47.00
C PHE A 14 -32.53 41.81 46.22
N PRO A 15 -32.62 41.90 44.88
CA PRO A 15 -33.29 40.90 44.08
C PRO A 15 -32.53 39.57 44.19
N TYR A 16 -33.12 38.59 44.88
CA TYR A 16 -32.54 37.26 45.10
C TYR A 16 -32.69 36.31 43.90
N ILE A 17 -33.30 36.79 42.81
CA ILE A 17 -33.36 36.07 41.54
C ILE A 17 -32.25 36.62 40.66
N GLY A 18 -31.06 36.02 40.77
CA GLY A 18 -30.02 36.20 39.77
C GLY A 18 -30.55 35.71 38.41
N GLY A 19 -30.51 36.57 37.40
CA GLY A 19 -30.96 36.25 36.06
C GLY A 19 -30.33 34.94 35.57
N MET A 20 -31.17 33.96 35.21
CA MET A 20 -30.69 32.73 34.58
C MET A 20 -30.05 33.10 33.25
N ALA A 21 -28.73 32.95 33.14
CA ALA A 21 -28.01 33.13 31.89
C ALA A 21 -28.49 32.07 30.88
N ILE A 22 -29.17 32.52 29.82
CA ILE A 22 -29.67 31.69 28.71
C ILE A 22 -28.52 31.05 27.91
N PHE A 23 -27.29 31.58 28.03
CA PHE A 23 -26.12 31.08 27.31
C PHE A 23 -25.10 30.44 28.25
N PRO A 24 -24.52 29.28 27.88
CA PRO A 24 -23.44 28.66 28.65
C PRO A 24 -22.24 29.62 28.70
N ARG A 25 -21.60 29.70 29.87
CA ARG A 25 -20.41 30.55 30.05
C ARG A 25 -19.30 30.06 29.12
N PRO A 26 -18.56 30.95 28.43
CA PRO A 26 -17.48 30.53 27.54
C PRO A 26 -16.42 29.78 28.34
N VAL A 27 -16.21 28.51 28.00
CA VAL A 27 -15.15 27.70 28.57
C VAL A 27 -13.80 28.24 28.10
N SER A 28 -12.92 28.58 29.05
CA SER A 28 -11.59 29.05 28.69
C SER A 28 -10.70 27.85 28.32
N PRO A 29 -9.85 27.94 27.29
CA PRO A 29 -8.93 26.85 26.91
C PRO A 29 -8.02 26.42 28.06
N LYS A 30 -7.61 27.38 28.89
CA LYS A 30 -6.80 27.12 30.10
C LYS A 30 -7.56 26.29 31.13
N SER A 31 -8.85 26.59 31.34
CA SER A 31 -9.70 25.82 32.26
C SER A 31 -9.92 24.39 31.75
N ALA A 32 -10.15 24.22 30.44
CA ALA A 32 -10.33 22.89 29.84
C ALA A 32 -9.05 22.04 29.95
N MET A 33 -7.88 22.63 29.74
CA MET A 33 -6.60 21.93 29.91
C MET A 33 -6.34 21.56 31.39
N SER A 34 -6.64 22.47 32.32
CA SER A 34 -6.53 22.20 33.75
C SER A 34 -7.45 21.08 34.20
N ASP A 35 -8.66 21.02 33.67
CA ASP A 35 -9.64 19.96 33.94
C ASP A 35 -9.15 18.60 33.41
N LEU A 36 -8.68 18.56 32.16
CA LEU A 36 -8.06 17.37 31.56
C LEU A 36 -6.88 16.85 32.38
N TRP A 37 -6.00 17.75 32.83
CA TRP A 37 -4.84 17.38 33.64
C TRP A 37 -5.23 16.90 35.05
N SER A 38 -6.31 17.45 35.60
CA SER A 38 -6.88 17.00 36.88
C SER A 38 -7.46 15.60 36.76
N TYR A 39 -8.15 15.28 35.65
CA TYR A 39 -8.63 13.94 35.33
C TYR A 39 -7.48 12.92 35.23
N PHE A 40 -6.35 13.29 34.62
CA PHE A 40 -5.19 12.41 34.53
C PHE A 40 -4.53 12.12 35.88
N ARG A 41 -4.52 13.09 36.80
CA ARG A 41 -4.01 12.93 38.17
C ARG A 41 -4.88 12.05 39.04
N GLU A 42 -6.18 11.97 38.77
CA GLU A 42 -7.11 11.18 39.57
C GLU A 42 -6.87 9.67 39.42
N ASN A 43 -6.80 8.94 40.54
CA ASN A 43 -6.56 7.49 40.54
C ASN A 43 -7.84 6.71 40.21
N ARG A 44 -8.17 6.65 38.91
CA ARG A 44 -9.28 5.85 38.39
C ARG A 44 -8.78 4.53 37.81
N PRO A 45 -9.39 3.39 38.17
CA PRO A 45 -9.13 2.14 37.47
C PRO A 45 -9.57 2.28 36.01
N HIS A 46 -8.84 1.64 35.10
CA HIS A 46 -9.10 1.59 33.64
C HIS A 46 -8.76 2.84 32.78
N LYS A 47 -8.28 3.95 33.36
CA LYS A 47 -7.88 5.13 32.55
C LYS A 47 -6.77 4.86 31.52
N TRP A 48 -5.76 4.08 31.92
CA TRP A 48 -4.62 3.74 31.07
C TRP A 48 -4.95 2.72 29.97
N PRO A 49 -5.68 1.62 30.25
CA PRO A 49 -6.15 0.71 29.21
C PRO A 49 -6.99 1.38 28.13
N LEU A 50 -7.96 2.23 28.51
CA LEU A 50 -8.82 2.93 27.56
C LEU A 50 -8.04 3.93 26.70
N LEU A 51 -7.14 4.69 27.32
CA LEU A 51 -6.26 5.61 26.59
C LEU A 51 -5.34 4.85 25.63
N GLY A 52 -4.72 3.77 26.10
CA GLY A 52 -3.87 2.91 25.28
C GLY A 52 -4.63 2.34 24.08
N LEU A 53 -5.86 1.87 24.28
CA LEU A 53 -6.70 1.35 23.22
C LEU A 53 -7.06 2.43 22.19
N SER A 54 -7.43 3.62 22.64
CA SER A 54 -7.73 4.75 21.76
C SER A 54 -6.51 5.13 20.90
N VAL A 55 -5.34 5.28 21.52
CA VAL A 55 -4.10 5.60 20.80
C VAL A 55 -3.73 4.47 19.85
N ALA A 56 -3.89 3.21 20.25
CA ALA A 56 -3.62 2.06 19.40
C ALA A 56 -4.48 2.05 18.13
N PHE A 57 -5.79 2.31 18.25
CA PHE A 57 -6.67 2.40 17.07
C PHE A 57 -6.25 3.54 16.14
N THR A 58 -5.96 4.73 16.68
CA THR A 58 -5.48 5.84 15.87
C THR A 58 -4.16 5.50 15.17
N TRP A 59 -3.25 4.84 15.88
CA TRP A 59 -1.96 4.41 15.33
C TRP A 59 -2.12 3.38 14.22
N VAL A 60 -3.02 2.40 14.38
CA VAL A 60 -3.32 1.38 13.36
C VAL A 60 -3.82 2.04 12.07
N ILE A 61 -4.69 3.04 12.16
CA ILE A 61 -5.19 3.77 10.99
C ILE A 61 -4.04 4.49 10.29
N ILE A 62 -3.20 5.23 11.03
CA ILE A 62 -2.04 5.93 10.47
C ILE A 62 -1.06 4.93 9.83
N TRP A 63 -0.79 3.82 10.51
CA TRP A 63 0.10 2.78 10.02
C TRP A 63 -0.42 2.14 8.72
N ALA A 64 -1.73 1.88 8.63
CA ALA A 64 -2.35 1.37 7.41
C ALA A 64 -2.15 2.34 6.23
N PHE A 65 -2.32 3.65 6.45
CA PHE A 65 -2.04 4.66 5.42
C PHE A 65 -0.56 4.71 5.02
N ILE A 66 0.38 4.54 5.95
CA ILE A 66 1.82 4.50 5.64
C ILE A 66 2.15 3.27 4.77
N VAL A 67 1.61 2.11 5.12
CA VAL A 67 1.81 0.87 4.36
C VAL A 67 1.19 0.98 2.96
N ASP A 68 -0.02 1.53 2.87
CA ASP A 68 -0.72 1.71 1.59
C ASP A 68 -0.01 2.75 0.70
N ALA A 69 0.44 3.87 1.27
CA ALA A 69 1.20 4.88 0.55
C ALA A 69 2.48 4.32 -0.09
N ASN A 70 3.18 3.41 0.61
CA ASN A 70 4.37 2.74 0.08
C ASN A 70 4.06 1.69 -0.99
N THR A 71 2.83 1.17 -1.05
CA THR A 71 2.46 0.07 -1.95
C THR A 71 1.73 0.56 -3.20
N ASN A 72 0.82 1.52 -3.07
CA ASN A 72 -0.10 1.95 -4.14
C ASN A 72 0.03 3.43 -4.53
N THR A 73 0.39 4.31 -3.59
CA THR A 73 0.25 5.78 -3.79
C THR A 73 1.56 6.53 -3.96
N MET A 74 2.70 5.85 -4.04
CA MET A 74 3.93 6.50 -4.50
C MET A 74 3.70 6.98 -5.94
N PRO A 75 3.86 8.29 -6.25
CA PRO A 75 3.89 8.73 -7.62
C PRO A 75 5.03 7.95 -8.26
N THR A 76 4.71 7.07 -9.21
CA THR A 76 5.71 6.40 -10.03
C THR A 76 6.44 7.50 -10.75
N ARG A 77 7.54 8.00 -10.17
CA ARG A 77 8.42 9.00 -10.79
C ARG A 77 8.62 8.49 -12.20
N ASN A 78 8.17 9.23 -13.22
CA ASN A 78 8.17 8.78 -14.61
C ASN A 78 9.52 8.11 -14.88
N GLN A 79 9.54 6.78 -14.86
CA GLN A 79 10.78 6.04 -14.99
C GLN A 79 11.08 6.14 -16.46
N ILE A 80 12.08 6.94 -16.81
CA ILE A 80 12.61 6.95 -18.17
C ILE A 80 13.33 5.62 -18.32
N PHE A 81 12.60 4.61 -18.79
CA PHE A 81 13.16 3.32 -19.15
C PHE A 81 13.90 3.52 -20.47
N TYR A 82 15.22 3.68 -20.38
CA TYR A 82 16.08 3.58 -21.55
C TYR A 82 16.08 2.12 -21.99
N VAL A 83 15.37 1.83 -23.08
CA VAL A 83 15.48 0.53 -23.74
C VAL A 83 16.87 0.51 -24.36
N GLN A 84 17.74 -0.36 -23.86
CA GLN A 84 19.02 -0.60 -24.51
C GLN A 84 18.75 -1.11 -25.93
N SER A 85 19.14 -0.32 -26.93
CA SER A 85 19.14 -0.75 -28.32
C SER A 85 20.22 -1.81 -28.48
N TRP A 86 19.83 -3.03 -28.83
CA TRP A 86 20.78 -4.10 -29.11
C TRP A 86 21.57 -3.83 -30.40
N ASP A 87 22.79 -4.35 -30.45
CA ASP A 87 23.67 -4.25 -31.62
C ASP A 87 22.94 -4.74 -32.88
N ALA A 88 22.88 -3.88 -33.90
CA ALA A 88 22.15 -4.15 -35.13
C ALA A 88 22.76 -5.29 -35.98
N ASN A 89 24.00 -5.70 -35.70
CA ASN A 89 24.70 -6.78 -36.40
C ASN A 89 24.52 -8.14 -35.72
N ARG A 90 23.70 -8.24 -34.66
CA ARG A 90 23.45 -9.50 -33.99
C ARG A 90 22.60 -10.41 -34.87
N THR A 91 23.03 -11.67 -34.99
CA THR A 91 22.33 -12.70 -35.78
C THR A 91 20.97 -13.03 -35.17
N ASP A 92 19.95 -13.23 -36.01
CA ASP A 92 18.60 -13.59 -35.60
C ASP A 92 18.61 -14.94 -34.86
N ALA A 93 19.49 -15.86 -35.27
CA ALA A 93 19.69 -17.12 -34.57
C ALA A 93 20.16 -16.93 -33.12
N ALA A 94 21.10 -16.00 -32.87
CA ALA A 94 21.57 -15.69 -31.53
C ALA A 94 20.49 -15.04 -30.65
N ILE A 95 19.61 -14.24 -31.24
CA ILE A 95 18.46 -13.64 -30.54
C ILE A 95 17.51 -14.74 -30.07
N ILE A 96 17.18 -15.70 -30.93
CA ILE A 96 16.23 -16.77 -30.62
C ILE A 96 16.80 -17.72 -29.56
N LEU A 97 18.10 -18.03 -29.60
CA LEU A 97 18.78 -18.81 -28.56
C LEU A 97 18.71 -18.11 -27.20
N GLN A 98 18.95 -16.79 -27.16
CA GLN A 98 18.82 -16.02 -25.92
C GLN A 98 17.38 -16.05 -25.40
N GLN A 99 16.38 -15.92 -26.28
CA GLN A 99 14.96 -16.01 -25.90
C GLN A 99 14.62 -17.36 -25.27
N LYS A 100 15.18 -18.47 -25.77
CA LYS A 100 15.00 -19.81 -25.16
C LYS A 100 15.60 -19.87 -23.75
N ILE A 101 16.79 -19.30 -23.54
CA ILE A 101 17.44 -19.23 -22.22
C ILE A 101 16.61 -18.39 -21.25
N ASP A 102 16.15 -17.22 -21.69
CA ASP A 102 15.37 -16.31 -20.85
C ASP A 102 13.99 -16.89 -20.51
N LEU A 103 13.39 -17.63 -21.43
CA LEU A 103 12.16 -18.39 -21.19
C LEU A 103 12.38 -19.45 -20.09
N ALA A 104 13.47 -20.21 -20.15
CA ALA A 104 13.81 -21.20 -19.12
C ALA A 104 14.06 -20.54 -17.75
N LYS A 105 14.75 -19.39 -17.71
CA LYS A 105 14.97 -18.62 -16.47
C LYS A 105 13.65 -18.11 -15.88
N ARG A 106 12.76 -17.57 -16.71
CA ARG A 106 11.43 -17.10 -16.27
C ARG A 106 10.59 -18.25 -15.73
N GLU A 107 10.61 -19.40 -16.39
CA GLU A 107 9.92 -20.61 -15.95
C GLU A 107 10.39 -21.02 -14.54
N ALA A 108 11.70 -21.09 -14.32
CA ALA A 108 12.29 -21.40 -13.01
C ALA A 108 11.89 -20.39 -11.93
N ALA A 109 11.89 -19.08 -12.25
CA ALA A 109 11.49 -18.04 -11.31
C ALA A 109 10.01 -18.12 -10.91
N ILE A 110 9.13 -18.46 -11.85
CA ILE A 110 7.70 -18.67 -11.56
C ILE A 110 7.51 -19.93 -10.70
N GLN A 111 8.21 -21.03 -11.01
CA GLN A 111 8.15 -22.26 -10.20
C GLN A 111 8.60 -22.01 -8.76
N LYS A 112 9.65 -21.20 -8.56
CA LYS A 112 10.09 -20.80 -7.22
C LYS A 112 9.00 -20.03 -6.46
N ARG A 113 8.41 -19.01 -7.10
CA ARG A 113 7.29 -18.25 -6.51
C ARG A 113 6.07 -19.11 -6.22
N GLN A 114 5.79 -20.09 -7.07
CA GLN A 114 4.70 -21.04 -6.83
C GLN A 114 4.94 -21.86 -5.56
N ARG A 115 6.15 -22.38 -5.34
CA ARG A 115 6.49 -23.11 -4.11
C ARG A 115 6.36 -22.26 -2.85
N GLU A 116 6.77 -21.00 -2.92
CA GLU A 116 6.60 -20.04 -1.81
C GLU A 116 5.11 -19.84 -1.48
N MET A 117 4.26 -19.67 -2.51
CA MET A 117 2.82 -19.53 -2.32
C MET A 117 2.12 -20.81 -1.85
N GLN A 118 2.63 -21.98 -2.23
CA GLN A 118 2.11 -23.28 -1.74
C GLN A 118 2.27 -23.41 -0.23
N GLY A 119 3.43 -23.02 0.32
CA GLY A 119 3.63 -23.00 1.77
C GLY A 119 2.66 -22.06 2.50
N VAL A 120 2.35 -20.91 1.89
CA VAL A 120 1.34 -19.98 2.40
C VAL A 120 -0.05 -20.62 2.34
N ALA A 121 -0.41 -21.25 1.23
CA ALA A 121 -1.69 -21.92 1.06
C ALA A 121 -1.90 -23.07 2.07
N ASP A 122 -0.84 -23.82 2.39
CA ASP A 122 -0.88 -24.88 3.40
C ASP A 122 -1.15 -24.32 4.82
N ILE A 123 -0.55 -23.16 5.16
CA ILE A 123 -0.79 -22.47 6.45
C ILE A 123 -2.25 -22.02 6.56
N PHE A 124 -2.84 -21.55 5.45
CA PHE A 124 -4.22 -21.07 5.41
C PHE A 124 -5.26 -22.14 5.04
N GLY A 125 -4.84 -23.40 4.84
CA GLY A 125 -5.74 -24.53 4.52
C GLY A 125 -6.41 -24.47 3.15
N ILE A 126 -5.81 -23.80 2.17
CA ILE A 126 -6.36 -23.63 0.81
C ILE A 126 -5.99 -24.86 -0.05
N ASP A 127 -6.97 -25.55 -0.65
CA ASP A 127 -6.74 -26.72 -1.53
C ASP A 127 -6.20 -26.29 -2.91
N TRP A 128 -4.88 -26.22 -3.05
CA TRP A 128 -4.18 -25.80 -4.27
C TRP A 128 -3.79 -26.96 -5.21
N LYS A 129 -3.82 -28.21 -4.72
CA LYS A 129 -3.25 -29.37 -5.44
C LYS A 129 -4.00 -29.70 -6.72
N LYS A 130 -5.33 -29.56 -6.71
CA LYS A 130 -6.17 -29.79 -7.90
C LYS A 130 -5.94 -28.75 -8.99
N ASP A 131 -5.76 -27.49 -8.59
CA ASP A 131 -5.52 -26.39 -9.52
C ASP A 131 -4.11 -26.42 -10.09
N GLU A 132 -3.11 -26.82 -9.31
CA GLU A 132 -1.75 -27.00 -9.80
C GLU A 132 -1.69 -28.09 -10.89
N ALA A 133 -2.35 -29.24 -10.70
CA ALA A 133 -2.39 -30.29 -11.70
C ALA A 133 -2.95 -29.80 -13.05
N ARG A 134 -4.04 -29.01 -13.01
CA ARG A 134 -4.65 -28.41 -14.21
C ARG A 134 -3.75 -27.37 -14.86
N ASN A 135 -3.16 -26.49 -14.05
CA ASN A 135 -2.32 -25.40 -14.52
C ASN A 135 -0.98 -25.90 -15.08
N THR A 136 -0.37 -26.91 -14.46
CA THR A 136 0.88 -27.51 -14.94
C THR A 136 0.69 -28.25 -16.26
N ALA A 137 -0.45 -28.92 -16.48
CA ALA A 137 -0.78 -29.53 -17.76
C ALA A 137 -0.85 -28.48 -18.88
N ARG A 138 -1.69 -27.45 -18.70
CA ARG A 138 -1.82 -26.34 -19.66
C ARG A 138 -0.50 -25.59 -19.88
N ARG A 139 0.27 -25.37 -18.82
CA ARG A 139 1.58 -24.70 -18.90
C ARG A 139 2.59 -25.53 -19.70
N LYS A 140 2.65 -26.84 -19.49
CA LYS A 140 3.53 -27.73 -20.26
C LYS A 140 3.14 -27.73 -21.74
N GLU A 141 1.85 -27.74 -22.06
CA GLU A 141 1.37 -27.63 -23.44
C GLU A 141 1.77 -26.29 -24.07
N ALA A 142 1.54 -25.17 -23.37
CA ALA A 142 1.94 -23.84 -23.82
C ALA A 142 3.46 -23.73 -24.02
N LEU A 143 4.27 -24.24 -23.09
CA LEU A 143 5.74 -24.25 -23.22
C LEU A 143 6.20 -25.09 -24.41
N LYS A 144 5.55 -26.21 -24.70
CA LYS A 144 5.83 -27.01 -25.89
C LYS A 144 5.54 -26.23 -27.17
N GLN A 145 4.37 -25.57 -27.23
CA GLN A 145 4.00 -24.74 -28.39
C GLN A 145 4.99 -23.58 -28.60
N ILE A 146 5.38 -22.89 -27.53
CA ILE A 146 6.32 -21.77 -27.61
C ILE A 146 7.71 -22.27 -28.05
N ASN A 147 8.22 -23.36 -27.48
CA ASN A 147 9.50 -23.91 -27.89
C ASN A 147 9.48 -24.34 -29.37
N ALA A 148 8.40 -25.01 -29.81
CA ALA A 148 8.25 -25.39 -31.22
C ALA A 148 8.23 -24.17 -32.15
N GLN A 149 7.57 -23.07 -31.75
CA GLN A 149 7.60 -21.82 -32.51
C GLN A 149 9.00 -21.20 -32.54
N LEU A 150 9.74 -21.21 -31.43
CA LEU A 150 11.11 -20.71 -31.39
C LEU A 150 12.04 -21.55 -32.26
N ASP A 151 11.88 -22.87 -32.28
CA ASP A 151 12.67 -23.77 -33.13
C ASP A 151 12.39 -23.53 -34.62
N GLN A 152 11.11 -23.34 -34.99
CA GLN A 152 10.75 -22.96 -36.36
C GLN A 152 11.34 -21.61 -36.77
N ARG A 153 11.37 -20.64 -35.85
CA ARG A 153 11.98 -19.33 -36.09
C ARG A 153 13.50 -19.44 -36.20
N LEU A 154 14.13 -20.29 -35.40
CA LEU A 154 15.56 -20.54 -35.44
C LEU A 154 15.95 -21.12 -36.80
N ALA A 155 15.24 -22.14 -37.27
CA ALA A 155 15.48 -22.74 -38.59
C ALA A 155 15.29 -21.73 -39.73
N LYS A 156 14.29 -20.84 -39.63
CA LYS A 156 14.09 -19.75 -40.60
C LYS A 156 15.23 -18.73 -40.56
N ALA A 157 15.65 -18.32 -39.36
CA ALA A 157 16.75 -17.38 -39.17
C ALA A 157 18.07 -17.94 -39.75
N GLU A 158 18.40 -19.19 -39.45
CA GLU A 158 19.59 -19.86 -39.99
C GLU A 158 19.55 -19.97 -41.53
N ALA A 159 18.37 -20.23 -42.11
CA ALA A 159 18.20 -20.27 -43.56
C ALA A 159 18.33 -18.88 -44.20
N THR A 160 17.77 -17.83 -43.56
CA THR A 160 17.87 -16.45 -44.02
C THR A 160 19.31 -15.94 -43.91
N GLU A 161 20.01 -16.21 -42.81
CA GLU A 161 21.42 -15.86 -42.62
C GLU A 161 22.32 -16.52 -43.67
N LYS A 162 22.06 -17.79 -44.01
CA LYS A 162 22.80 -18.50 -45.06
C LYS A 162 22.56 -17.94 -46.47
N SER A 163 21.45 -17.23 -46.66
CA SER A 163 21.03 -16.67 -47.95
C SER A 163 21.30 -15.16 -48.08
N ALA A 164 21.72 -14.50 -47.00
CA ALA A 164 21.87 -13.06 -46.95
C ALA A 164 23.25 -12.60 -47.49
N PRO A 165 23.30 -11.61 -48.40
CA PRO A 165 24.55 -10.92 -48.74
C PRO A 165 25.06 -10.09 -47.54
N ALA A 166 26.38 -9.94 -47.43
CA ALA A 166 27.03 -9.22 -46.34
C ALA A 166 26.45 -7.80 -46.10
N PRO A 167 26.29 -7.36 -44.84
CA PRO A 167 25.62 -6.10 -44.53
C PRO A 167 26.45 -4.90 -45.02
N THR A 168 25.84 -4.09 -45.88
CA THR A 168 26.35 -2.75 -46.24
C THR A 168 26.06 -1.82 -45.07
N GLN A 169 27.12 -1.33 -44.43
CA GLN A 169 27.05 -0.33 -43.37
C GLN A 169 26.46 0.97 -43.93
N SER A 170 25.18 1.22 -43.65
CA SER A 170 24.51 2.49 -43.95
C SER A 170 23.72 2.93 -42.73
N GLY A 171 24.21 3.98 -42.06
CA GLY A 171 23.48 4.60 -40.96
C GLY A 171 24.38 5.39 -40.01
N ALA A 172 25.18 6.32 -40.53
CA ALA A 172 25.68 7.44 -39.75
C ALA A 172 24.51 8.39 -39.37
N VAL A 173 24.76 9.22 -38.34
CA VAL A 173 23.99 10.40 -37.87
C VAL A 173 23.00 10.08 -36.73
N GLN A 174 23.37 10.21 -35.44
CA GLN A 174 23.58 11.42 -34.58
C GLN A 174 22.28 12.14 -34.17
N PRO A 175 22.24 12.92 -33.06
CA PRO A 175 23.15 13.03 -31.90
C PRO A 175 22.57 12.45 -30.59
#